data_AF-A0A0U1QQC6-F1
#
_entry.id   AF-A0A0U1QQC6-F1
#
_cell.length_a   1.000
_cell.length_b   1.000
_cell.length_c   1.000
_cell.angle_alpha   90.00
_cell.angle_beta   90.00
_cell.angle_gamma   90.00
#
_symmetry.space_group_name_H-M   'P 1'
#
loop_
_entity.id
_entity.type
_entity.pdbx_description
1 polymer ?
#
loop_
_entity_poly.entity_id
_entity_poly.type
_entity_poly.pdbx_seq_one_letter_code
_entity_poly.pdbx_strand_id
1 'polypeptide(L)'
;MIVWLFNHTKLYWYIYPLFPAMAACIGIFSAHLIKLKKLSLSVLLILLVLFSFYQSEKMILRQVKVRGTTDVQTVFQPIDRNPNYKKAHVFAESSIGWSQSTHLAALLYGDLVPQKTGIAGFTKDRRKNSLLLLEKKRANEKRVNEAGYRTIAQNKKYFLVTK
;
A
#
# COMPACT_ATOMS: atom_id res chain seq x y z
N MET A 1 22.91 3.52 -14.26
CA MET A 1 23.27 3.20 -12.86
C MET A 1 23.70 4.44 -12.08
N ILE A 2 24.51 5.32 -12.66
CA ILE A 2 24.97 6.57 -12.05
C ILE A 2 23.80 7.47 -11.60
N VAL A 3 22.77 7.66 -12.42
CA VAL A 3 21.60 8.51 -12.09
C VAL A 3 20.78 8.00 -10.87
N TRP A 4 20.79 6.69 -10.59
CA TRP A 4 20.09 6.10 -9.44
C TRP A 4 20.81 6.35 -8.11
N LEU A 5 22.15 6.44 -8.13
CA LEU A 5 22.96 6.69 -6.94
C LEU A 5 22.80 8.12 -6.42
N PHE A 6 22.50 9.08 -7.29
CA PHE A 6 22.46 10.51 -6.95
C PHE A 6 21.08 11.03 -6.50
N ASN A 7 20.02 10.20 -6.53
CA ASN A 7 18.67 10.67 -6.22
C ASN A 7 18.24 10.32 -4.79
N HIS A 8 17.70 11.31 -4.05
CA HIS A 8 17.30 11.15 -2.64
C HIS A 8 16.10 10.20 -2.44
N THR A 9 15.27 10.02 -3.47
CA THR A 9 14.09 9.13 -3.46
C THR A 9 14.32 7.90 -4.32
N LYS A 10 14.61 6.77 -3.67
CA LYS A 10 14.85 5.49 -4.34
C LYS A 10 13.55 4.74 -4.58
N LEU A 11 12.93 4.96 -5.73
CA LEU A 11 11.77 4.18 -6.18
C LEU A 11 12.25 2.88 -6.86
N TYR A 12 11.68 1.74 -6.47
CA TYR A 12 12.00 0.42 -7.06
C TYR A 12 11.82 0.39 -8.58
N TRP A 13 10.92 1.22 -9.13
CA TRP A 13 10.58 1.19 -10.54
C TRP A 13 11.65 1.83 -11.44
N TYR A 14 12.61 2.57 -10.86
CA TYR A 14 13.71 3.16 -11.64
C TYR A 14 14.68 2.13 -12.23
N ILE A 15 14.66 0.89 -11.73
CA ILE A 15 15.48 -0.18 -12.30
C ILE A 15 14.82 -0.86 -13.50
N TYR A 16 13.52 -0.62 -13.76
CA TYR A 16 12.81 -1.31 -14.82
C TYR A 16 13.41 -1.16 -16.23
N PRO A 17 13.89 0.03 -16.64
CA PRO A 17 14.52 0.21 -17.95
C PRO A 17 15.80 -0.60 -18.18
N LEU A 18 16.42 -1.16 -17.12
CA LEU A 18 17.61 -2.02 -17.25
C LEU A 18 17.26 -3.45 -17.64
N PHE A 19 16.06 -3.94 -17.35
CA PHE A 19 15.71 -5.34 -17.61
C PHE A 19 15.77 -5.73 -19.09
N PRO A 20 15.31 -4.91 -20.06
CA PRO A 20 15.45 -5.25 -21.48
C PRO A 20 16.89 -5.45 -21.93
N ALA A 21 17.80 -4.55 -21.51
CA ALA A 21 19.22 -4.64 -21.83
C ALA A 21 19.87 -5.87 -21.17
N MET A 22 19.56 -6.12 -19.90
CA MET A 22 20.04 -7.33 -19.21
C MET A 22 19.51 -8.62 -19.86
N ALA A 23 18.25 -8.66 -20.25
CA ALA A 23 17.65 -9.81 -20.93
C ALA A 23 18.33 -10.08 -22.28
N ALA A 24 18.63 -9.04 -23.05
CA ALA A 24 19.38 -9.17 -24.30
C ALA A 24 20.79 -9.75 -24.07
N CYS A 25 21.53 -9.24 -23.08
CA CYS A 25 22.85 -9.78 -22.75
C CYS A 25 22.81 -11.25 -22.32
N ILE A 26 21.83 -11.63 -21.48
CA ILE A 26 21.64 -13.02 -21.04
C ILE A 26 21.28 -13.92 -22.23
N GLY A 27 20.44 -13.45 -23.15
CA GLY A 27 20.07 -14.16 -24.37
C GLY A 27 21.26 -14.43 -25.29
N ILE A 28 22.07 -13.40 -25.55
CA ILE A 28 23.30 -13.52 -26.37
C ILE A 28 24.28 -14.50 -25.73
N PHE A 29 24.50 -14.39 -24.42
CA PHE A 29 25.41 -15.28 -23.69
C PHE A 29 24.91 -16.73 -23.70
N SER A 30 23.62 -16.95 -23.49
CA SER A 30 23.00 -18.28 -23.53
C SER A 30 23.08 -18.90 -24.93
N ALA A 31 22.86 -18.12 -25.99
CA ALA A 31 23.00 -18.57 -27.38
C ALA A 31 24.44 -18.97 -27.71
N HIS A 32 25.44 -18.24 -27.18
CA HIS A 32 26.84 -18.58 -27.35
C HIS A 32 27.19 -19.89 -26.64
N LEU A 33 26.67 -20.12 -25.42
CA LEU A 33 26.87 -21.36 -24.68
C LEU A 33 26.26 -22.58 -25.37
N ILE A 34 25.08 -22.45 -25.97
CA ILE A 34 24.43 -23.54 -26.73
C ILE A 34 25.24 -23.89 -27.98
N LYS A 35 25.84 -22.91 -28.65
CA LYS A 35 26.71 -23.12 -29.83
C LYS A 35 27.97 -23.95 -29.53
N LEU A 36 28.41 -24.03 -28.27
CA LEU A 36 29.55 -24.87 -27.87
C LEU A 36 29.24 -26.38 -27.95
N LYS A 37 28.02 -26.79 -28.33
CA LYS A 37 27.56 -28.19 -28.53
C LYS A 37 27.77 -29.12 -27.33
N LYS A 38 27.99 -28.57 -26.14
CA LYS A 38 28.07 -29.36 -24.89
C LYS A 38 26.65 -29.62 -24.37
N LEU A 39 26.23 -30.88 -24.45
CA LEU A 39 24.94 -31.35 -23.94
C LEU A 39 24.71 -30.98 -22.47
N SER A 40 25.74 -31.10 -21.63
CA SER A 40 25.67 -30.77 -20.20
C SER A 40 25.32 -29.30 -19.93
N LEU A 41 25.86 -28.36 -20.72
CA LEU A 41 25.57 -26.93 -20.57
C LEU A 41 24.14 -26.59 -21.03
N SER A 42 23.65 -27.26 -22.07
CA SER A 42 22.29 -27.05 -22.58
C SER A 42 21.25 -27.54 -21.58
N VAL A 43 21.48 -28.72 -20.97
CA VAL A 43 20.61 -29.25 -19.91
C VAL A 43 20.63 -28.34 -18.67
N LEU A 44 21.80 -27.84 -18.27
CA LEU A 44 21.93 -26.90 -17.16
C LEU A 44 21.15 -25.60 -17.40
N LEU A 45 21.22 -25.04 -18.62
CA LEU A 45 20.49 -23.84 -19.00
C LEU A 45 18.97 -24.04 -18.93
N ILE A 46 18.47 -25.17 -19.46
CA ILE A 46 17.04 -25.51 -19.38
C ILE A 46 16.58 -25.61 -17.92
N LEU A 47 17.39 -26.25 -17.07
CA LEU A 47 17.08 -26.41 -15.65
C LEU A 47 17.07 -25.06 -14.90
N LEU A 48 18.00 -24.18 -15.22
CA LEU A 48 18.04 -22.79 -14.71
C LEU A 48 16.80 -21.99 -15.12
N VAL A 49 16.36 -22.13 -16.38
CA VAL A 49 15.16 -21.47 -16.89
C VAL A 49 13.91 -21.96 -16.16
N LEU A 50 13.76 -23.28 -15.99
CA LEU A 50 12.65 -23.87 -15.23
C LEU A 50 12.65 -23.42 -13.76
N PHE A 51 13.81 -23.36 -13.13
CA PHE A 51 13.96 -22.86 -11.76
C PHE A 51 13.56 -21.37 -11.64
N SER A 52 13.94 -20.55 -12.63
CA SER A 52 13.57 -19.14 -12.70
C SER A 52 12.05 -18.97 -12.82
N PHE A 53 11.38 -19.76 -13.66
CA PHE A 53 9.93 -19.75 -13.78
C PHE A 53 9.25 -20.11 -12.45
N TYR A 54 9.69 -21.18 -11.80
CA TYR A 54 9.14 -21.62 -10.51
C TYR A 54 9.27 -20.54 -9.42
N GLN A 55 10.44 -19.90 -9.31
CA GLN A 55 10.65 -18.82 -8.34
C GLN A 55 9.82 -17.58 -8.67
N SER A 56 9.72 -17.23 -9.96
CA SER A 56 8.90 -16.11 -10.42
C SER A 56 7.43 -16.31 -10.08
N GLU A 57 6.90 -17.51 -10.34
CA GLU A 57 5.53 -17.89 -9.98
C GLU A 57 5.30 -17.77 -8.47
N LYS A 58 6.20 -18.35 -7.66
CA LYS A 58 6.13 -18.27 -6.20
C LYS A 58 6.14 -16.82 -5.68
N MET A 59 6.95 -15.95 -6.29
CA MET A 59 7.02 -14.53 -5.95
C MET A 59 5.74 -13.80 -6.34
N ILE A 60 5.21 -14.04 -7.54
CA ILE A 60 3.94 -13.47 -8.01
C ILE A 60 2.80 -13.90 -7.09
N LEU A 61 2.66 -15.21 -6.80
CA LEU A 61 1.62 -15.73 -5.93
C LEU A 61 1.69 -15.13 -4.52
N ARG A 62 2.90 -14.94 -3.97
CA ARG A 62 3.09 -14.25 -2.69
C ARG A 62 2.64 -12.80 -2.76
N GLN A 63 3.03 -12.05 -3.79
CA GLN A 63 2.67 -10.64 -3.91
C GLN A 63 1.17 -10.44 -4.18
N VAL A 64 0.55 -11.29 -4.99
CA VAL A 64 -0.89 -11.24 -5.27
C VAL A 64 -1.70 -11.62 -4.04
N LYS A 65 -1.31 -12.66 -3.28
CA LYS A 65 -2.01 -13.03 -2.03
C LYS A 65 -1.86 -12.00 -0.91
N VAL A 66 -0.71 -11.31 -0.84
CA VAL A 66 -0.43 -10.34 0.24
C VAL A 66 -1.01 -8.95 -0.05
N ARG A 67 -1.27 -8.60 -1.31
CA ARG A 67 -1.95 -7.34 -1.71
C ARG A 67 -3.47 -7.37 -1.48
N GLY A 68 -3.91 -7.88 -0.34
CA GLY A 68 -5.19 -7.40 0.20
C GLY A 68 -5.06 -5.89 0.44
N THR A 69 -6.02 -5.10 -0.04
CA THR A 69 -6.08 -3.65 0.25
C THR A 69 -5.84 -3.45 1.74
N THR A 70 -4.83 -2.66 2.10
CA THR A 70 -4.51 -2.39 3.51
C THR A 70 -5.80 -1.94 4.20
N ASP A 71 -6.22 -2.66 5.24
CA ASP A 71 -7.56 -2.53 5.84
C ASP A 71 -7.95 -1.05 6.02
N VAL A 72 -7.03 -0.21 6.50
CA VAL A 72 -7.24 1.23 6.69
C VAL A 72 -7.78 1.94 5.44
N GLN A 73 -7.28 1.65 4.24
CA GLN A 73 -7.69 2.36 3.01
C GLN A 73 -9.16 2.09 2.65
N THR A 74 -9.64 0.88 2.94
CA THR A 74 -11.03 0.48 2.64
C THR A 74 -12.06 1.22 3.49
N VAL A 75 -11.66 1.72 4.67
CA VAL A 75 -12.57 2.46 5.56
C VAL A 75 -13.02 3.79 4.96
N PHE A 76 -12.24 4.34 4.02
CA PHE A 76 -12.55 5.62 3.39
C PHE A 76 -13.49 5.48 2.19
N GLN A 77 -13.61 4.30 1.58
CA GLN A 77 -14.44 4.08 0.39
C GLN A 77 -15.90 4.55 0.54
N PRO A 78 -16.59 4.34 1.68
CA PRO A 78 -17.98 4.80 1.83
C PRO A 78 -18.14 6.33 1.87
N ILE A 79 -17.07 7.08 2.10
CA ILE A 79 -17.09 8.56 2.16
C ILE A 79 -17.36 9.16 0.79
N ASP A 80 -16.87 8.53 -0.27
CA ASP A 80 -17.02 9.02 -1.65
C ASP A 80 -18.51 9.17 -2.02
N ARG A 81 -19.35 8.32 -1.46
CA ARG A 81 -20.81 8.32 -1.65
C ARG A 81 -21.55 9.32 -0.78
N ASN A 82 -20.89 9.98 0.18
CA ASN A 82 -21.52 10.88 1.13
C ASN A 82 -20.94 12.31 1.04
N PRO A 83 -21.63 13.24 0.35
CA PRO A 83 -21.11 14.58 0.10
C PRO A 83 -20.90 15.42 1.38
N ASN A 84 -21.58 15.07 2.48
CA ASN A 84 -21.49 15.80 3.76
C ASN A 84 -20.09 15.76 4.38
N TYR A 85 -19.27 14.79 3.97
CA TYR A 85 -17.93 14.59 4.50
C TYR A 85 -16.82 14.93 3.50
N LYS A 86 -17.15 15.54 2.35
CA LYS A 86 -16.12 16.07 1.44
C LYS A 86 -15.31 17.17 2.13
N LYS A 87 -13.98 17.16 1.95
CA LYS A 87 -13.06 18.12 2.58
C LYS A 87 -13.08 18.11 4.11
N ALA A 88 -13.62 17.07 4.72
CA ALA A 88 -13.63 16.90 6.16
C ALA A 88 -12.21 16.73 6.70
N HIS A 89 -11.98 17.23 7.91
CA HIS A 89 -10.76 16.96 8.64
C HIS A 89 -10.81 15.53 9.19
N VAL A 90 -9.80 14.73 8.86
CA VAL A 90 -9.66 13.37 9.40
C VAL A 90 -8.50 13.33 10.37
N PHE A 91 -8.78 12.95 11.60
CA PHE A 91 -7.77 12.74 12.63
C PHE A 91 -7.51 11.23 12.75
N ALA A 92 -6.24 10.83 12.78
CA ALA A 92 -5.86 9.44 13.02
C ALA A 92 -5.21 9.31 14.41
N GLU A 93 -5.56 8.27 15.16
CA GLU A 93 -4.87 7.94 16.41
C GLU A 93 -3.38 7.67 16.15
N SER A 94 -2.54 8.01 17.12
CA SER A 94 -1.08 7.84 17.06
C SER A 94 -0.65 6.41 16.76
N SER A 95 -1.45 5.42 17.17
CA SER A 95 -1.27 4.00 16.91
C SER A 95 -1.37 3.61 15.43
N ILE A 96 -2.17 4.35 14.65
CA ILE A 96 -2.39 4.09 13.22
C ILE A 96 -1.35 4.84 12.41
N GLY A 97 -1.13 6.12 12.75
CA GLY A 97 -0.23 7.00 12.03
C GLY A 97 -0.64 7.26 10.57
N TRP A 98 -0.18 8.38 10.01
CA TRP A 98 -0.39 8.66 8.59
C TRP A 98 0.73 8.04 7.77
N SER A 99 0.48 6.85 7.23
CA SER A 99 1.31 6.30 6.15
C SER A 99 1.01 7.03 4.83
N GLN A 100 1.97 7.03 3.90
CA GLN A 100 1.78 7.65 2.57
C GLN A 100 0.56 7.10 1.84
N SER A 101 0.32 5.79 1.91
CA SER A 101 -0.81 5.14 1.26
C SER A 101 -2.14 5.48 1.92
N THR A 102 -2.16 5.59 3.26
CA THR A 102 -3.34 6.04 4.03
C THR A 102 -3.68 7.50 3.71
N HIS A 103 -2.67 8.36 3.61
CA HIS A 103 -2.83 9.77 3.26
C HIS A 103 -3.41 9.93 1.85
N LEU A 104 -2.87 9.18 0.89
CA LEU A 104 -3.39 9.18 -0.48
C LEU A 104 -4.84 8.69 -0.55
N ALA A 105 -5.18 7.61 0.16
CA ALA A 105 -6.55 7.10 0.19
C ALA A 105 -7.55 8.13 0.75
N ALA A 106 -7.18 8.85 1.82
CA ALA A 106 -8.04 9.89 2.39
C ALA A 106 -8.31 11.03 1.39
N LEU A 107 -7.30 11.44 0.62
CA LEU A 107 -7.46 12.45 -0.44
C LEU A 107 -8.35 11.94 -1.57
N LEU A 108 -8.15 10.69 -2.03
CA LEU A 108 -8.88 10.15 -3.18
C LEU A 108 -10.38 9.93 -2.92
N TYR A 109 -10.77 9.42 -1.75
CA TYR A 109 -12.16 9.03 -1.48
C TYR A 109 -13.05 10.14 -0.91
N GLY A 110 -12.50 11.34 -0.63
CA GLY A 110 -13.32 12.41 -0.06
C GLY A 110 -12.68 13.78 -0.03
N ASP A 111 -11.52 13.96 -0.70
CA ASP A 111 -10.69 15.17 -0.58
C ASP A 111 -10.41 15.52 0.88
N LEU A 112 -10.27 14.50 1.72
CA LEU A 112 -10.18 14.65 3.18
C LEU A 112 -8.85 15.31 3.53
N VAL A 113 -8.84 16.12 4.58
CA VAL A 113 -7.65 16.81 5.06
C VAL A 113 -7.07 16.06 6.26
N PRO A 114 -5.97 15.30 6.11
CA PRO A 114 -5.40 14.51 7.19
C PRO A 114 -4.76 15.39 8.27
N GLN A 115 -5.07 15.12 9.53
CA GLN A 115 -4.59 15.88 10.68
C GLN A 115 -3.77 14.99 11.62
N LYS A 116 -2.66 15.52 12.15
CA LYS A 116 -1.70 14.77 12.99
C LYS A 116 -2.03 14.78 14.49
N THR A 117 -3.06 15.53 14.90
CA THR A 117 -3.36 15.80 16.31
C THR A 117 -4.23 14.74 16.98
N GLY A 118 -4.59 13.66 16.27
CA GLY A 118 -5.31 12.50 16.78
C GLY A 118 -6.60 12.86 17.52
N ILE A 119 -6.91 12.10 18.57
CA ILE A 119 -8.16 12.27 19.35
C ILE A 119 -8.23 13.66 19.99
N ALA A 120 -7.12 14.19 20.52
CA ALA A 120 -7.09 15.51 21.13
C ALA A 120 -7.44 16.62 20.12
N GLY A 121 -6.96 16.49 18.89
CA GLY A 121 -7.31 17.37 17.78
C GLY A 121 -8.78 17.27 17.40
N PHE A 122 -9.29 16.05 17.30
CA PHE A 122 -10.69 15.78 16.99
C PHE A 122 -11.62 16.40 18.04
N THR A 123 -11.36 16.22 19.34
CA THR A 123 -12.19 16.79 20.40
C THR A 123 -12.18 18.31 20.38
N LYS A 124 -11.03 18.95 20.12
CA LYS A 124 -10.88 20.41 20.04
C LYS A 124 -11.50 21.03 18.78
N ASP A 125 -11.61 20.27 17.70
CA ASP A 125 -12.18 20.78 16.45
C ASP A 125 -13.68 21.09 16.62
N ARG A 126 -14.11 22.30 16.28
CA ARG A 126 -15.51 22.75 16.39
C ARG A 126 -16.36 22.35 15.18
N ARG A 127 -15.74 21.78 14.14
CA ARG A 127 -16.43 21.38 12.90
C ARG A 127 -17.31 20.15 13.11
N LYS A 128 -18.56 20.23 12.64
CA LYS A 128 -19.55 19.15 12.70
C LYS A 128 -19.22 17.97 11.77
N ASN A 129 -18.45 18.21 10.71
CA ASN A 129 -18.05 17.17 9.75
C ASN A 129 -16.64 16.62 10.02
N SER A 130 -16.09 16.82 11.23
CA SER A 130 -14.81 16.21 11.60
C SER A 130 -14.94 14.70 11.71
N LEU A 131 -13.87 14.00 11.33
CA LEU A 131 -13.80 12.55 11.27
C LEU A 131 -12.64 12.06 12.12
N LEU A 132 -12.85 10.98 12.86
CA LEU A 132 -11.81 10.33 13.65
C LEU A 132 -11.68 8.87 13.20
N LEU A 133 -10.47 8.51 12.80
CA LEU A 133 -10.08 7.16 12.45
C LEU A 133 -9.49 6.47 13.68
N LEU A 134 -10.12 5.36 14.08
CA LEU A 134 -9.72 4.56 15.22
C LEU A 134 -9.64 3.08 14.84
N GLU A 135 -8.80 2.36 15.57
CA GLU A 135 -8.72 0.91 15.50
C GLU A 135 -9.83 0.29 16.35
N LYS A 136 -10.42 -0.82 15.87
CA LYS A 136 -11.40 -1.65 16.56
C LYS A 136 -10.75 -2.40 17.72
N LYS A 137 -10.51 -1.66 18.80
CA LYS A 137 -10.10 -2.16 20.11
C LYS A 137 -11.24 -1.94 21.09
N ARG A 138 -11.41 -2.85 22.05
CA ARG A 138 -12.45 -2.75 23.09
C ARG A 138 -12.47 -1.38 23.79
N ALA A 139 -11.29 -0.81 24.06
CA ALA A 139 -11.16 0.52 24.67
C ALA A 139 -11.72 1.64 23.78
N ASN A 140 -11.49 1.55 22.47
CA ASN A 140 -11.96 2.54 21.49
C ASN A 140 -13.46 2.38 21.23
N GLU A 141 -13.99 1.16 21.19
CA GLU A 141 -15.43 0.90 21.08
C GLU A 141 -16.20 1.45 22.29
N LYS A 142 -15.69 1.19 23.51
CA LYS A 142 -16.26 1.75 24.74
C LYS A 142 -16.28 3.28 24.68
N ARG A 143 -15.17 3.91 24.26
CA ARG A 143 -15.07 5.37 24.12
C ARG A 143 -16.04 5.94 23.08
N VAL A 144 -16.25 5.26 21.95
CA VAL A 144 -17.24 5.68 20.93
C VAL A 144 -18.64 5.68 21.51
N ASN A 145 -18.99 4.61 22.23
CA ASN A 145 -20.31 4.47 22.84
C ASN A 145 -20.54 5.47 23.98
N GLU A 146 -19.55 5.67 24.85
CA GLU A 146 -19.60 6.62 25.97
C GLU A 146 -19.68 8.08 25.50
N ALA A 147 -18.96 8.42 24.43
CA ALA A 147 -18.96 9.77 23.88
C ALA A 147 -20.12 10.03 22.89
N GLY A 148 -20.93 9.01 22.57
CA GLY A 148 -22.05 9.12 21.65
C GLY A 148 -21.65 9.35 20.18
N TYR A 149 -20.43 8.98 19.79
CA TYR A 149 -19.94 9.23 18.44
C TYR A 149 -20.65 8.34 17.41
N ARG A 150 -21.00 8.91 16.26
CA ARG A 150 -21.66 8.18 15.18
C ARG A 150 -20.63 7.53 14.26
N THR A 151 -20.74 6.22 14.05
CA THR A 151 -19.93 5.49 13.05
C THR A 151 -20.45 5.74 11.64
N ILE A 152 -19.58 6.24 10.76
CA ILE A 152 -19.90 6.51 9.34
C ILE A 152 -19.47 5.33 8.47
N ALA A 153 -18.28 4.80 8.73
CA ALA A 153 -17.71 3.70 7.98
C ALA A 153 -16.95 2.77 8.93
N GLN A 154 -16.93 1.48 8.59
CA GLN A 154 -16.21 0.49 9.36
C GLN A 154 -15.72 -0.65 8.47
N ASN A 155 -14.61 -1.24 8.87
CA ASN A 155 -14.12 -2.49 8.30
C ASN A 155 -13.80 -3.48 9.44
N LYS A 156 -13.03 -4.54 9.16
CA LYS A 156 -12.68 -5.56 10.17
C LYS A 156 -11.80 -5.02 11.30
N LYS A 157 -10.97 -4.00 11.07
CA LYS A 157 -9.96 -3.52 12.02
C LYS A 157 -10.08 -2.06 12.44
N TYR A 158 -10.85 -1.26 11.72
CA TYR A 158 -10.94 0.18 11.89
C TYR A 158 -12.38 0.65 11.76
N PHE A 159 -12.67 1.76 12.42
CA PHE A 159 -13.90 2.50 12.24
C PHE A 159 -13.59 3.99 12.09
N LEU A 160 -14.45 4.64 11.33
CA LEU A 160 -14.44 6.07 11.12
C LEU A 160 -15.69 6.64 11.78
N VAL A 161 -15.47 7.52 12.74
CA VAL A 161 -16.54 8.13 13.54
C VAL A 161 -16.57 9.64 13.39
N THR A 162 -17.73 10.20 13.67
CA THR A 162 -17.96 11.64 13.75
C THR A 162 -18.69 11.96 15.06
N LYS A 163 -18.76 13.26 15.38
CA LYS A 163 -19.43 13.75 16.60
C LYS A 163 -20.95 13.70 16.46
#